data_AF-A0A1E4ZQD9-F1
#
_entry.id   AF-A0A1E4ZQD9-F1
#
_cell.length_a   1.000
_cell.length_b   1.000
_cell.length_c   1.000
_cell.angle_alpha   90.00
_cell.angle_beta   90.00
_cell.angle_gamma   90.00
#
_symmetry.space_group_name_H-M   'P 1'
#
loop_
_entity.id
_entity.type
_entity.pdbx_description
1 polymer ?
#
loop_
_entity_poly.entity_id
_entity_poly.type
_entity_poly.pdbx_seq_one_letter_code
_entity_poly.pdbx_strand_id
1 'polypeptide(L)'
;MSKTQTEPELLRLLGEHSDFALAARFGKSPVWVREQRESRGIEPVSRDFNRQAIDWTPQADALLGTMQDTSVARRLGTSKNIVGYRRQQLGIAAYQRPPLPQPRLISNAKQWQAQEDALLGTDHDRVIAAKLGINIWQVVNRRWQLGIEAYMTCDRIVWTDEMEGYLGVVSDSEFASYYGISPLSVRMKRIALGIPTFTGEDSPVPQLPAEVYELLGVWTDVRIAAEYGMPRVNVRLVRMVLGIEVAPKSDRSLFSWDKTTEALLGTDSDANIAAQLGVTAQQVSHRRKKLSIAPSGYSDRFRWKKAQIAQLGRFSDAVLAQRFRCSKAVVEKKRKALGIRAKNGAHRWTKAEIAQLGTDTDAAIAATLGLSPSLVRKQRTELDIAPFRPVRTIKWSKNRLAKLGKIPDSDFAYELKINPGTVTRKRQELGIARCAEDHRQHWKDPRNRELLGTMSDGALARKLGVTPSAVRLKRVAMGIAAFEPSNG
;
A
#
# COMPACT_ATOMS: atom_id res chain seq x y z
N MET A 1 -39.35 -19.67 9.74
CA MET A 1 -40.01 -18.44 9.23
C MET A 1 -39.36 -18.07 7.90
N SER A 2 -40.19 -17.70 6.93
CA SER A 2 -39.96 -17.71 5.48
C SER A 2 -38.82 -16.79 4.99
N LYS A 3 -37.91 -17.32 4.17
CA LYS A 3 -36.82 -16.56 3.49
C LYS A 3 -37.28 -15.86 2.19
N THR A 4 -38.55 -15.96 1.80
CA THR A 4 -39.01 -15.49 0.48
C THR A 4 -39.88 -14.23 0.49
N GLN A 5 -40.14 -13.62 1.66
CA GLN A 5 -40.96 -12.41 1.78
C GLN A 5 -40.16 -11.10 1.97
N THR A 6 -38.84 -11.14 2.14
CA THR A 6 -38.05 -9.96 2.56
C THR A 6 -37.67 -9.00 1.42
N GLU A 7 -37.56 -9.50 0.19
CA GLU A 7 -37.10 -8.69 -0.96
C GLU A 7 -38.20 -7.82 -1.59
N PRO A 8 -39.46 -8.29 -1.77
CA PRO A 8 -40.55 -7.44 -2.25
C PRO A 8 -40.89 -6.29 -1.30
N GLU A 9 -40.80 -6.54 0.01
CA GLU A 9 -41.03 -5.51 1.04
C GLU A 9 -39.91 -4.45 1.04
N LEU A 10 -38.65 -4.88 0.94
CA LEU A 10 -37.51 -3.96 0.80
C LEU A 10 -37.66 -3.06 -0.43
N LEU A 11 -38.00 -3.64 -1.59
CA LEU A 11 -38.16 -2.89 -2.84
C LEU A 11 -39.27 -1.83 -2.76
N ARG A 12 -40.34 -2.10 -2.00
CA ARG A 12 -41.44 -1.15 -1.79
C ARG A 12 -41.03 0.02 -0.88
N LEU A 13 -40.10 -0.20 0.03
CA LEU A 13 -39.63 0.79 1.01
C LEU A 13 -38.44 1.64 0.52
N LEU A 14 -37.94 1.40 -0.71
CA LEU A 14 -36.79 2.12 -1.30
C LEU A 14 -36.97 3.65 -1.36
N GLY A 15 -38.22 4.15 -1.38
CA GLY A 15 -38.54 5.59 -1.40
C GLY A 15 -38.94 6.18 -0.05
N GLU A 16 -38.94 5.40 1.03
CA GLU A 16 -39.38 5.85 2.38
C GLU A 16 -38.25 5.87 3.41
N HIS A 17 -37.23 5.03 3.21
CA HIS A 17 -36.14 4.84 4.15
C HIS A 17 -34.77 4.98 3.46
N SER A 18 -33.75 5.35 4.22
CA SER A 18 -32.38 5.45 3.70
C SER A 18 -31.79 4.08 3.35
N ASP A 19 -30.78 4.06 2.49
CA ASP A 19 -30.11 2.82 2.07
C ASP A 19 -29.55 2.04 3.26
N PHE A 20 -29.02 2.74 4.26
CA PHE A 20 -28.50 2.14 5.49
C PHE A 20 -29.61 1.59 6.39
N ALA A 21 -30.74 2.29 6.52
CA ALA A 21 -31.86 1.81 7.33
C ALA A 21 -32.48 0.54 6.72
N LEU A 22 -32.60 0.47 5.39
CA LEU A 22 -33.08 -0.72 4.69
C LEU A 22 -32.05 -1.85 4.73
N ALA A 23 -30.77 -1.55 4.51
CA ALA A 23 -29.68 -2.52 4.62
C ALA A 23 -29.65 -3.19 6.00
N ALA A 24 -29.73 -2.40 7.07
CA ALA A 24 -29.76 -2.90 8.45
C ALA A 24 -31.03 -3.70 8.75
N ARG A 25 -32.21 -3.23 8.31
CA ARG A 25 -33.50 -3.89 8.56
C ARG A 25 -33.62 -5.25 7.85
N PHE A 26 -33.07 -5.37 6.65
CA PHE A 26 -33.25 -6.55 5.80
C PHE A 26 -31.99 -7.41 5.61
N GLY A 27 -30.87 -7.04 6.26
CA GLY A 27 -29.61 -7.79 6.16
C GLY A 27 -29.02 -7.81 4.75
N LYS A 28 -29.11 -6.69 4.03
CA LYS A 28 -28.60 -6.51 2.66
C LYS A 28 -27.48 -5.47 2.64
N SER A 29 -26.65 -5.50 1.60
CA SER A 29 -25.60 -4.49 1.43
C SER A 29 -26.19 -3.11 1.07
N PRO A 30 -25.77 -2.01 1.71
CA PRO A 30 -26.20 -0.65 1.34
C PRO A 30 -25.92 -0.31 -0.13
N VAL A 31 -24.83 -0.84 -0.70
CA VAL A 31 -24.48 -0.67 -2.11
C VAL A 31 -25.54 -1.33 -3.00
N TRP A 32 -25.95 -2.54 -2.65
CA TRP A 32 -26.99 -3.25 -3.37
C TRP A 32 -28.35 -2.52 -3.29
N VAL A 33 -28.71 -1.96 -2.14
CA VAL A 33 -29.96 -1.17 -1.99
C VAL A 33 -29.91 0.07 -2.86
N ARG A 34 -28.77 0.78 -2.89
CA ARG A 34 -28.53 1.91 -3.79
C ARG A 34 -28.61 1.52 -5.27
N GLU A 35 -28.03 0.41 -5.67
CA GLU A 35 -28.14 -0.11 -7.05
C GLU A 35 -29.60 -0.42 -7.42
N GLN A 36 -30.39 -1.00 -6.50
CA GLN A 36 -31.81 -1.26 -6.72
C GLN A 36 -32.61 0.04 -6.85
N ARG A 37 -32.23 1.08 -6.11
CA ARG A 37 -32.82 2.41 -6.17
C ARG A 37 -32.47 3.11 -7.50
N GLU A 38 -31.20 3.16 -7.87
CA GLU A 38 -30.70 3.77 -9.12
C GLU A 38 -31.28 3.10 -10.36
N SER A 39 -31.33 1.76 -10.40
CA SER A 39 -31.92 1.00 -11.52
C SER A 39 -33.43 1.22 -11.70
N ARG A 40 -34.11 1.74 -10.67
CA ARG A 40 -35.55 2.07 -10.70
C ARG A 40 -35.82 3.57 -10.77
N GLY A 41 -34.76 4.39 -10.86
CA GLY A 41 -34.88 5.85 -10.93
C GLY A 41 -35.54 6.47 -9.69
N ILE A 42 -35.50 5.79 -8.54
CA ILE A 42 -36.02 6.31 -7.28
C ILE A 42 -34.92 7.20 -6.68
N GLU A 43 -35.19 8.45 -6.37
CA GLU A 43 -34.19 9.29 -5.70
C GLU A 43 -33.95 8.83 -4.25
N PRO A 44 -32.72 8.96 -3.71
CA PRO A 44 -32.48 8.67 -2.32
C PRO A 44 -33.35 9.54 -1.44
N VAL A 45 -33.91 8.94 -0.38
CA VAL A 45 -34.57 9.70 0.68
C VAL A 45 -33.48 10.47 1.44
N SER A 46 -33.06 11.60 0.90
CA SER A 46 -32.46 12.65 1.69
C SER A 46 -33.56 13.10 2.63
N ARG A 47 -33.51 12.68 3.89
CA ARG A 47 -34.32 13.39 4.88
C ARG A 47 -33.91 14.85 4.77
N ASP A 48 -34.89 15.69 4.48
CA ASP A 48 -34.82 17.11 4.79
C ASP A 48 -34.57 17.20 6.28
N PHE A 49 -33.28 17.26 6.65
CA PHE A 49 -32.92 17.96 7.87
C PHE A 49 -33.47 19.36 7.67
N ASN A 50 -34.58 19.64 8.33
CA ASN A 50 -35.14 20.98 8.43
C ASN A 50 -34.07 21.84 9.11
N ARG A 51 -33.21 22.43 8.29
CA ARG A 51 -32.11 23.29 8.68
C ARG A 51 -32.76 24.58 9.14
N GLN A 52 -32.61 24.90 10.42
CA GLN A 52 -33.02 26.21 10.95
C GLN A 52 -32.60 27.30 9.97
N ALA A 53 -33.57 28.13 9.58
CA ALA A 53 -33.31 29.35 8.83
C ALA A 53 -32.29 30.17 9.62
N ILE A 54 -31.19 30.56 8.97
CA ILE A 54 -30.33 31.60 9.54
C ILE A 54 -31.03 32.94 9.36
N ASP A 55 -31.17 33.65 10.47
CA ASP A 55 -31.47 35.08 10.46
C ASP A 55 -30.23 35.84 9.98
N TRP A 56 -30.27 36.31 8.73
CA TRP A 56 -29.20 37.08 8.13
C TRP A 56 -29.10 38.46 8.77
N THR A 57 -28.04 38.68 9.54
CA THR A 57 -27.70 40.01 10.05
C THR A 57 -26.82 40.77 9.06
N PRO A 58 -26.81 42.12 9.09
CA PRO A 58 -25.92 42.93 8.24
C PRO A 58 -24.43 42.58 8.39
N GLN A 59 -24.03 42.12 9.59
CA GLN A 59 -22.66 41.66 9.86
C GLN A 59 -22.34 40.34 9.15
N ALA A 60 -23.33 39.44 9.01
CA ALA A 60 -23.19 38.19 8.28
C ALA A 60 -23.14 38.42 6.76
N ASP A 61 -23.97 39.33 6.23
CA ASP A 61 -23.96 39.70 4.81
C ASP A 61 -22.61 40.36 4.42
N ALA A 62 -21.98 41.12 5.32
CA ALA A 62 -20.67 41.75 5.09
C ALA A 62 -19.51 40.75 4.91
N LEU A 63 -19.68 39.49 5.32
CA LEU A 63 -18.66 38.44 5.13
C LEU A 63 -18.68 37.87 3.70
N LEU A 64 -19.78 38.00 2.97
CA LEU A 64 -19.95 37.43 1.63
C LEU A 64 -18.99 38.10 0.63
N GLY A 65 -18.27 37.30 -0.16
CA GLY A 65 -17.31 37.79 -1.17
C GLY A 65 -15.92 38.18 -0.63
N THR A 66 -15.74 38.33 0.69
CA THR A 66 -14.44 38.64 1.31
C THR A 66 -13.50 37.43 1.41
N MET A 67 -14.07 36.23 1.43
CA MET A 67 -13.38 34.94 1.49
C MET A 67 -14.24 33.87 0.82
N GLN A 68 -13.71 32.66 0.67
CA GLN A 68 -14.47 31.56 0.08
C GLN A 68 -15.75 31.25 0.86
N ASP A 69 -16.85 30.95 0.17
CA ASP A 69 -18.17 30.66 0.75
C ASP A 69 -18.12 29.54 1.82
N THR A 70 -17.18 28.60 1.70
CA THR A 70 -16.92 27.56 2.71
C THR A 70 -16.40 28.10 4.04
N SER A 71 -15.61 29.16 4.00
CA SER A 71 -15.04 29.80 5.19
C SER A 71 -16.06 30.71 5.87
N VAL A 72 -16.90 31.40 5.09
CA VAL A 72 -18.04 32.18 5.61
C VAL A 72 -19.06 31.26 6.27
N ALA A 73 -19.39 30.13 5.62
CA ALA A 73 -20.30 29.12 6.15
C ALA A 73 -19.85 28.56 7.50
N ARG A 74 -18.54 28.28 7.64
CA ARG A 74 -17.96 27.82 8.91
C ARG A 74 -18.05 28.87 10.02
N ARG A 75 -17.88 30.16 9.69
CA ARG A 75 -17.95 31.25 10.67
C ARG A 75 -19.37 31.55 11.14
N LEU A 76 -20.35 31.35 10.27
CA LEU A 76 -21.76 31.59 10.55
C LEU A 76 -22.50 30.34 11.05
N GLY A 77 -21.79 29.21 11.24
CA GLY A 77 -22.40 27.96 11.69
C GLY A 77 -23.41 27.37 10.69
N THR A 78 -23.17 27.55 9.38
CA THR A 78 -24.14 27.20 8.32
C THR A 78 -23.51 26.41 7.18
N SER A 79 -24.32 26.13 6.14
CA SER A 79 -23.88 25.43 4.93
C SER A 79 -23.39 26.40 3.85
N LYS A 80 -22.38 25.96 3.08
CA LYS A 80 -21.86 26.67 1.90
C LYS A 80 -22.97 27.01 0.89
N ASN A 81 -23.97 26.13 0.76
CA ASN A 81 -25.07 26.31 -0.18
C ASN A 81 -25.99 27.47 0.24
N ILE A 82 -26.26 27.62 1.54
CA ILE A 82 -27.05 28.74 2.08
C ILE A 82 -26.30 30.08 1.87
N VAL A 83 -24.99 30.09 2.13
CA VAL A 83 -24.13 31.26 1.88
C VAL A 83 -24.02 31.61 0.40
N GLY A 84 -23.81 30.61 -0.46
CA GLY A 84 -23.73 30.79 -1.92
C GLY A 84 -25.05 31.29 -2.51
N TYR A 85 -26.18 30.79 -2.02
CA TYR A 85 -27.52 31.25 -2.40
C TYR A 85 -27.76 32.70 -1.97
N ARG A 86 -27.44 33.06 -0.72
CA ARG A 86 -27.53 34.44 -0.23
C ARG A 86 -26.61 35.39 -1.01
N ARG A 87 -25.38 34.97 -1.31
CA ARG A 87 -24.41 35.72 -2.13
C ARG A 87 -24.96 36.02 -3.53
N GLN A 88 -25.59 35.03 -4.16
CA GLN A 88 -26.23 35.18 -5.46
C GLN A 88 -27.45 36.11 -5.41
N GLN A 89 -28.29 36.02 -4.36
CA GLN A 89 -29.41 36.94 -4.16
C GLN A 89 -28.96 38.40 -4.00
N LEU A 90 -27.81 38.63 -3.36
CA LEU A 90 -27.24 39.96 -3.17
C LEU A 90 -26.32 40.40 -4.33
N GLY A 91 -26.17 39.58 -5.38
CA GLY A 91 -25.37 39.91 -6.56
C GLY A 91 -23.85 40.00 -6.33
N ILE A 92 -23.34 39.43 -5.23
CA ILE A 92 -21.93 39.53 -4.86
C ILE A 92 -21.12 38.48 -5.62
N ALA A 93 -19.98 38.84 -6.24
CA ALA A 93 -19.13 37.89 -6.95
C ALA A 93 -18.42 36.89 -6.00
N ALA A 94 -18.11 35.69 -6.49
CA ALA A 94 -17.37 34.71 -5.70
C ALA A 94 -15.90 35.13 -5.53
N TYR A 95 -15.32 34.86 -4.36
CA TYR A 95 -13.93 35.19 -4.04
C TYR A 95 -12.92 34.48 -4.96
N GLN A 96 -12.03 35.24 -5.62
CA GLN A 96 -10.95 34.71 -6.48
C GLN A 96 -9.57 34.78 -5.80
N ARG A 97 -8.79 33.69 -5.90
CA ARG A 97 -7.43 33.61 -5.34
C ARG A 97 -6.37 34.00 -6.40
N PRO A 98 -5.33 34.77 -6.05
CA PRO A 98 -4.25 35.13 -6.99
C PRO A 98 -3.34 33.92 -7.36
N PRO A 99 -2.76 33.90 -8.58
CA PRO A 99 -1.97 32.78 -9.09
C PRO A 99 -0.53 32.75 -8.57
N LEU A 100 0.06 31.55 -8.46
CA LEU A 100 1.45 31.31 -8.02
C LEU A 100 2.40 30.98 -9.19
N PRO A 101 3.68 31.37 -9.13
CA PRO A 101 4.68 31.11 -10.18
C PRO A 101 5.24 29.68 -10.15
N GLN A 102 5.53 29.10 -11.33
CA GLN A 102 5.96 27.70 -11.51
C GLN A 102 7.46 27.56 -11.85
N PRO A 103 8.18 26.53 -11.34
CA PRO A 103 9.58 26.28 -11.68
C PRO A 103 9.76 25.39 -12.92
N ARG A 104 10.79 25.68 -13.72
CA ARG A 104 11.14 24.94 -14.96
C ARG A 104 12.00 23.71 -14.65
N LEU A 105 11.57 22.52 -15.09
CA LEU A 105 12.42 21.32 -15.18
C LEU A 105 12.31 20.68 -16.57
N ILE A 106 13.47 20.40 -17.15
CA ILE A 106 13.67 19.76 -18.46
C ILE A 106 13.63 18.24 -18.29
N SER A 107 12.77 17.53 -19.04
CA SER A 107 12.97 16.10 -19.31
C SER A 107 12.21 15.66 -20.57
N ASN A 108 12.84 14.77 -21.36
CA ASN A 108 12.42 14.27 -22.67
C ASN A 108 10.90 14.09 -22.81
N ALA A 109 10.29 15.00 -23.57
CA ALA A 109 8.86 15.07 -23.76
C ALA A 109 8.37 13.85 -24.54
N LYS A 110 7.68 12.94 -23.85
CA LYS A 110 6.64 12.14 -24.52
C LYS A 110 5.70 13.12 -25.22
N GLN A 111 5.42 12.90 -26.50
CA GLN A 111 4.35 13.62 -27.19
C GLN A 111 3.02 13.04 -26.70
N TRP A 112 2.29 13.83 -25.91
CA TRP A 112 1.00 13.44 -25.35
C TRP A 112 -0.09 13.59 -26.40
N GLN A 113 -0.90 12.56 -26.59
CA GLN A 113 -2.09 12.64 -27.43
C GLN A 113 -3.30 13.10 -26.61
N ALA A 114 -4.29 13.72 -27.26
CA ALA A 114 -5.49 14.22 -26.59
C ALA A 114 -6.25 13.12 -25.80
N GLN A 115 -6.26 11.89 -26.31
CA GLN A 115 -6.84 10.73 -25.63
C GLN A 115 -6.08 10.36 -24.35
N GLU A 116 -4.77 10.56 -24.31
CA GLU A 116 -3.94 10.27 -23.13
C GLU A 116 -4.04 11.39 -22.09
N ASP A 117 -4.14 12.65 -22.54
CA ASP A 117 -4.40 13.79 -21.66
C ASP A 117 -5.78 13.66 -21.00
N ALA A 118 -6.79 13.11 -21.71
CA ALA A 118 -8.12 12.83 -21.17
C ALA A 118 -8.12 11.76 -20.06
N LEU A 119 -7.09 10.91 -19.96
CA LEU A 119 -6.96 9.94 -18.87
C LEU A 119 -6.43 10.56 -17.59
N LEU A 120 -5.74 11.69 -17.66
CA LEU A 120 -5.10 12.32 -16.50
C LEU A 120 -6.16 12.81 -15.51
N GLY A 121 -6.04 12.42 -14.23
CA GLY A 121 -7.01 12.76 -13.20
C GLY A 121 -8.28 11.91 -13.18
N THR A 122 -8.45 10.95 -14.10
CA THR A 122 -9.60 10.01 -14.10
C THR A 122 -9.41 8.81 -13.19
N ASP A 123 -8.16 8.50 -12.81
CA ASP A 123 -7.77 7.32 -12.04
C ASP A 123 -6.40 7.61 -11.38
N HIS A 124 -5.94 6.77 -10.46
CA HIS A 124 -4.66 6.98 -9.80
C HIS A 124 -3.51 7.06 -10.81
N ASP A 125 -2.55 7.97 -10.59
CA ASP A 125 -1.40 8.17 -11.47
C ASP A 125 -0.64 6.86 -11.76
N ARG A 126 -0.64 5.91 -10.82
CA ARG A 126 -0.06 4.57 -10.98
C ARG A 126 -0.83 3.69 -11.99
N VAL A 127 -2.16 3.76 -11.97
CA VAL A 127 -3.04 2.99 -12.86
C VAL A 127 -2.98 3.57 -14.26
N ILE A 128 -3.03 4.90 -14.40
CA ILE A 128 -2.85 5.58 -15.69
C ILE A 128 -1.47 5.28 -16.27
N ALA A 129 -0.41 5.33 -15.46
CA ALA A 129 0.94 4.98 -15.89
C ALA A 129 1.05 3.53 -16.39
N ALA A 130 0.38 2.59 -15.72
CA ALA A 130 0.33 1.20 -16.15
C ALA A 130 -0.47 1.03 -17.46
N LYS A 131 -1.62 1.70 -17.59
CA LYS A 131 -2.45 1.71 -18.81
C LYS A 131 -1.67 2.26 -20.02
N LEU A 132 -0.87 3.30 -19.81
CA LEU A 132 -0.09 3.97 -20.85
C LEU A 132 1.32 3.35 -21.06
N GLY A 133 1.74 2.40 -20.24
CA GLY A 133 3.08 1.79 -20.32
C GLY A 133 4.24 2.76 -20.03
N ILE A 134 4.00 3.80 -19.23
CA ILE A 134 4.97 4.88 -18.96
C ILE A 134 5.33 5.00 -17.48
N ASN A 135 6.33 5.82 -17.18
CA ASN A 135 6.72 6.08 -15.80
C ASN A 135 5.65 6.94 -15.09
N ILE A 136 5.32 6.58 -13.84
CA ILE A 136 4.41 7.35 -12.98
C ILE A 136 4.75 8.84 -12.91
N TRP A 137 6.05 9.20 -12.90
CA TRP A 137 6.48 10.60 -12.85
C TRP A 137 6.16 11.37 -14.14
N GLN A 138 6.02 10.70 -15.28
CA GLN A 138 5.61 11.36 -16.53
C GLN A 138 4.12 11.75 -16.48
N VAL A 139 3.28 10.87 -15.93
CA VAL A 139 1.85 11.14 -15.67
C VAL A 139 1.72 12.27 -14.66
N VAL A 140 2.43 12.19 -13.53
CA VAL A 140 2.44 13.23 -12.48
C VAL A 140 2.87 14.59 -13.05
N ASN A 141 3.97 14.63 -13.82
CA ASN A 141 4.47 15.87 -14.40
C ASN A 141 3.52 16.45 -15.45
N ARG A 142 2.93 15.62 -16.32
CA ARG A 142 1.96 16.09 -17.31
C ARG A 142 0.69 16.60 -16.66
N ARG A 143 0.20 15.89 -15.65
CA ARG A 143 -0.93 16.28 -14.82
C ARG A 143 -0.67 17.65 -14.17
N TRP A 144 0.51 17.87 -13.61
CA TRP A 144 0.93 19.18 -13.08
C TRP A 144 1.02 20.28 -14.16
N GLN A 145 1.52 19.97 -15.35
CA GLN A 145 1.59 20.93 -16.47
C GLN A 145 0.20 21.40 -16.93
N LEU A 146 -0.79 20.52 -16.89
CA LEU A 146 -2.17 20.82 -17.27
C LEU A 146 -3.01 21.35 -16.09
N GLY A 147 -2.42 21.48 -14.90
CA GLY A 147 -3.12 21.96 -13.71
C GLY A 147 -4.19 21.00 -13.18
N ILE A 148 -4.11 19.72 -13.55
CA ILE A 148 -5.08 18.69 -13.16
C ILE A 148 -4.72 18.18 -11.75
N GLU A 149 -5.68 18.09 -10.85
CA GLU A 149 -5.44 17.54 -9.51
C GLU A 149 -5.23 16.02 -9.55
N ALA A 150 -4.48 15.48 -8.59
CA ALA A 150 -4.26 14.04 -8.51
C ALA A 150 -5.60 13.35 -8.24
N TYR A 151 -5.87 12.24 -8.94
CA TYR A 151 -7.04 11.43 -8.63
C TYR A 151 -6.92 10.90 -7.20
N MET A 152 -7.80 11.38 -6.35
CA MET A 152 -8.06 10.86 -5.03
C MET A 152 -9.38 10.08 -5.12
N THR A 153 -9.45 8.87 -4.56
CA THR A 153 -10.74 8.15 -4.43
C THR A 153 -11.76 8.94 -3.62
N CYS A 154 -11.26 9.84 -2.76
CA CYS A 154 -12.04 10.84 -2.06
C CYS A 154 -11.11 12.01 -1.67
N ASP A 155 -11.62 13.24 -1.66
CA ASP A 155 -10.96 14.35 -0.96
C ASP A 155 -10.71 14.00 0.52
N ARG A 156 -9.97 14.84 1.25
CA ARG A 156 -9.85 14.72 2.70
C ARG A 156 -11.25 14.53 3.29
N ILE A 157 -11.54 13.35 3.82
CA ILE A 157 -12.89 12.94 4.23
C ILE A 157 -13.48 14.02 5.13
N VAL A 158 -14.54 14.64 4.66
CA VAL A 158 -15.39 15.53 5.45
C VAL A 158 -16.49 14.65 6.01
N TRP A 159 -16.43 14.36 7.31
CA TRP A 159 -17.49 13.64 7.98
C TRP A 159 -18.74 14.50 7.98
N THR A 160 -19.82 14.00 7.39
CA THR A 160 -21.15 14.61 7.47
C THR A 160 -21.92 14.01 8.62
N ASP A 161 -22.88 14.75 9.19
CA ASP A 161 -23.75 14.25 10.27
C ASP A 161 -24.50 12.97 9.84
N GLU A 162 -24.86 12.87 8.56
CA GLU A 162 -25.43 11.66 7.97
C GLU A 162 -24.47 10.46 8.04
N MET A 163 -23.22 10.65 7.63
CA MET A 163 -22.19 9.61 7.73
C MET A 163 -21.99 9.17 9.18
N GLU A 164 -21.94 10.12 10.12
CA GLU A 164 -21.76 9.82 11.55
C GLU A 164 -22.94 9.03 12.13
N GLY A 165 -24.17 9.34 11.71
CA GLY A 165 -25.38 8.62 12.13
C GLY A 165 -25.47 7.18 11.63
N TYR A 166 -24.73 6.81 10.58
CA TYR A 166 -24.67 5.44 10.06
C TYR A 166 -23.45 4.63 10.52
N LEU A 167 -22.53 5.23 11.28
CA LEU A 167 -21.40 4.49 11.86
C LEU A 167 -21.91 3.44 12.86
N GLY A 168 -21.44 2.21 12.74
CA GLY A 168 -21.88 1.09 13.58
C GLY A 168 -23.22 0.46 13.17
N VAL A 169 -23.98 1.08 12.25
CA VAL A 169 -25.23 0.50 11.71
C VAL A 169 -24.96 -0.59 10.66
N VAL A 170 -23.81 -0.51 9.99
CA VAL A 170 -23.29 -1.52 9.05
C VAL A 170 -21.79 -1.70 9.28
N SER A 171 -21.18 -2.74 8.68
CA SER A 171 -19.76 -3.01 8.89
C SER A 171 -18.86 -1.87 8.37
N ASP A 172 -17.71 -1.64 9.02
CA ASP A 172 -16.74 -0.60 8.62
C ASP A 172 -16.31 -0.75 7.15
N SER A 173 -16.28 -1.99 6.63
CA SER A 173 -15.90 -2.29 5.23
C SER A 173 -17.00 -1.96 4.24
N GLU A 174 -18.26 -2.24 4.57
CA GLU A 174 -19.40 -1.88 3.71
C GLU A 174 -19.64 -0.38 3.72
N PHE A 175 -19.54 0.27 4.88
CA PHE A 175 -19.58 1.72 5.00
C PHE A 175 -18.50 2.37 4.13
N ALA A 176 -17.27 1.87 4.23
CA ALA A 176 -16.14 2.37 3.45
C ALA A 176 -16.34 2.20 1.94
N SER A 177 -16.86 1.05 1.53
CA SER A 177 -17.15 0.77 0.11
C SER A 177 -18.25 1.68 -0.43
N TYR A 178 -19.30 1.93 0.37
CA TYR A 178 -20.42 2.79 -0.01
C TYR A 178 -20.01 4.25 -0.25
N TYR A 179 -19.16 4.79 0.63
CA TYR A 179 -18.71 6.19 0.54
C TYR A 179 -17.37 6.38 -0.20
N GLY A 180 -16.75 5.30 -0.71
CA GLY A 180 -15.47 5.37 -1.41
C GLY A 180 -14.29 5.80 -0.53
N ILE A 181 -14.36 5.54 0.78
CA ILE A 181 -13.35 5.93 1.76
C ILE A 181 -12.54 4.74 2.28
N SER A 182 -11.45 5.01 3.01
CA SER A 182 -10.65 3.94 3.61
C SER A 182 -11.39 3.26 4.78
N PRO A 183 -11.49 1.92 4.85
CA PRO A 183 -12.03 1.21 6.02
C PRO A 183 -11.33 1.58 7.33
N LEU A 184 -10.05 1.90 7.24
CA LEU A 184 -9.30 2.36 8.40
C LEU A 184 -9.77 3.74 8.90
N SER A 185 -10.15 4.64 8.00
CA SER A 185 -10.70 5.95 8.36
C SER A 185 -12.04 5.81 9.09
N VAL A 186 -12.89 4.88 8.64
CA VAL A 186 -14.17 4.53 9.30
C VAL A 186 -13.94 4.02 10.70
N ARG A 187 -13.09 2.99 10.83
CA ARG A 187 -12.72 2.42 12.13
C ARG A 187 -12.20 3.49 13.10
N MET A 188 -11.29 4.35 12.64
CA MET A 188 -10.72 5.40 13.46
C MET A 188 -11.76 6.42 13.93
N LYS A 189 -12.69 6.83 13.05
CA LYS A 189 -13.75 7.77 13.41
C LYS A 189 -14.75 7.14 14.38
N ARG A 190 -15.16 5.89 14.13
CA ARG A 190 -16.04 5.12 15.00
C ARG A 190 -15.48 5.01 16.42
N ILE A 191 -14.20 4.63 16.55
CA ILE A 191 -13.52 4.53 17.85
C ILE A 191 -13.38 5.91 18.53
N ALA A 192 -13.10 6.97 17.76
CA ALA A 192 -13.04 8.33 18.31
C ALA A 192 -14.39 8.83 18.85
N LEU A 193 -15.52 8.37 18.29
CA LEU A 193 -16.87 8.68 18.75
C LEU A 193 -17.42 7.68 19.79
N GLY A 194 -16.63 6.68 20.19
CA GLY A 194 -17.08 5.65 21.14
C GLY A 194 -18.20 4.75 20.60
N ILE A 195 -18.34 4.63 19.29
CA ILE A 195 -19.40 3.84 18.66
C ILE A 195 -18.97 2.36 18.59
N PRO A 196 -19.78 1.40 19.08
CA PRO A 196 -19.49 -0.02 18.95
C PRO A 196 -19.41 -0.46 17.49
N THR A 197 -18.79 -1.60 17.23
CA THR A 197 -18.83 -2.22 15.89
C THR A 197 -20.25 -2.62 15.52
N PHE A 198 -20.47 -2.93 14.23
CA PHE A 198 -21.76 -3.46 13.76
C PHE A 198 -22.24 -4.71 14.50
N THR A 199 -21.32 -5.54 14.99
CA THR A 199 -21.66 -6.74 15.78
C THR A 199 -22.01 -6.43 17.23
N GLY A 200 -21.95 -5.17 17.65
CA GLY A 200 -22.15 -4.72 19.03
C GLY A 200 -20.93 -4.88 19.92
N GLU A 201 -19.79 -5.32 19.39
CA GLU A 201 -18.55 -5.43 20.15
C GLU A 201 -17.86 -4.07 20.28
N ASP A 202 -17.38 -3.77 21.48
CA ASP A 202 -16.51 -2.63 21.73
C ASP A 202 -15.20 -2.78 20.96
N SER A 203 -14.75 -1.69 20.33
CA SER A 203 -13.39 -1.65 19.78
C SER A 203 -12.49 -0.91 20.74
N PRO A 204 -11.71 -1.65 21.56
CA PRO A 204 -10.89 -1.00 22.56
C PRO A 204 -9.87 -0.08 21.90
N VAL A 205 -9.75 1.11 22.47
CA VAL A 205 -8.67 2.05 22.14
C VAL A 205 -7.35 1.38 22.51
N PRO A 206 -6.36 1.31 21.61
CA PRO A 206 -5.05 0.75 21.93
C PRO A 206 -4.41 1.47 23.12
N GLN A 207 -3.89 0.73 24.08
CA GLN A 207 -3.16 1.30 25.22
C GLN A 207 -1.71 1.60 24.80
N LEU A 208 -1.28 2.83 25.02
CA LEU A 208 0.11 3.25 24.79
C LEU A 208 0.89 3.24 26.12
N PRO A 209 2.24 3.14 26.08
CA PRO A 209 3.08 3.37 27.27
C PRO A 209 2.84 4.76 27.87
N ALA A 210 2.99 4.89 29.19
CA ALA A 210 2.71 6.14 29.91
C ALA A 210 3.51 7.32 29.35
N GLU A 211 4.78 7.09 29.00
CA GLU A 211 5.71 8.08 28.47
C GLU A 211 5.27 8.61 27.09
N VAL A 212 4.51 7.80 26.33
CA VAL A 212 4.06 8.18 24.99
C VAL A 212 2.92 9.19 25.04
N TYR A 213 2.08 9.16 26.08
CA TYR A 213 0.99 10.12 26.24
C TYR A 213 1.49 11.57 26.32
N GLU A 214 2.61 11.80 27.04
CA GLU A 214 3.26 13.12 27.16
C GLU A 214 3.87 13.61 25.83
N LEU A 215 4.12 12.70 24.88
CA LEU A 215 4.73 13.02 23.59
C LEU A 215 3.69 13.29 22.48
N LEU A 216 2.41 12.97 22.70
CA LEU A 216 1.34 13.19 21.73
C LEU A 216 1.16 14.69 21.47
N GLY A 217 1.19 15.10 20.19
CA GLY A 217 1.08 16.51 19.81
C GLY A 217 2.37 17.32 19.94
N VAL A 218 3.37 16.83 20.68
CA VAL A 218 4.73 17.39 20.72
C VAL A 218 5.59 16.76 19.63
N TRP A 219 5.57 15.43 19.53
CA TRP A 219 6.25 14.67 18.50
C TRP A 219 5.27 14.23 17.42
N THR A 220 5.75 14.15 16.17
CA THR A 220 4.94 13.59 15.08
C THR A 220 4.65 12.12 15.35
N ASP A 221 3.45 11.65 14.99
CA ASP A 221 3.04 10.24 15.10
C ASP A 221 4.08 9.27 14.48
N VAL A 222 4.76 9.70 13.41
CA VAL A 222 5.81 8.92 12.73
C VAL A 222 7.03 8.71 13.62
N ARG A 223 7.46 9.76 14.34
CA ARG A 223 8.61 9.71 15.24
C ARG A 223 8.32 8.81 16.44
N ILE A 224 7.16 8.98 17.06
CA ILE A 224 6.73 8.15 18.19
C ILE A 224 6.67 6.67 17.77
N ALA A 225 6.07 6.39 16.61
CA ALA A 225 5.98 5.02 16.08
C ALA A 225 7.36 4.38 15.85
N ALA A 226 8.32 5.14 15.33
CA ALA A 226 9.66 4.66 15.06
C ALA A 226 10.47 4.43 16.34
N GLU A 227 10.43 5.37 17.28
CA GLU A 227 11.21 5.32 18.53
C GLU A 227 10.73 4.19 19.45
N TYR A 228 9.41 4.03 19.59
CA TYR A 228 8.81 3.06 20.48
C TYR A 228 8.40 1.76 19.79
N GLY A 229 8.78 1.57 18.51
CA GLY A 229 8.56 0.33 17.77
C GLY A 229 7.09 -0.07 17.61
N MET A 230 6.18 0.90 17.53
CA MET A 230 4.73 0.65 17.54
C MET A 230 4.02 1.05 16.25
N PRO A 231 2.86 0.46 15.92
CA PRO A 231 2.12 0.85 14.73
C PRO A 231 1.67 2.32 14.80
N ARG A 232 2.03 3.12 13.78
CA ARG A 232 1.62 4.54 13.65
C ARG A 232 0.12 4.76 13.81
N VAL A 233 -0.68 3.77 13.41
CA VAL A 233 -2.14 3.82 13.52
C VAL A 233 -2.63 3.88 14.97
N ASN A 234 -1.95 3.22 15.91
CA ASN A 234 -2.32 3.22 17.33
C ASN A 234 -2.07 4.60 17.94
N VAL A 235 -0.88 5.16 17.72
CA VAL A 235 -0.52 6.53 18.14
C VAL A 235 -1.53 7.55 17.61
N ARG A 236 -1.84 7.46 16.32
CA ARG A 236 -2.79 8.36 15.66
C ARG A 236 -4.21 8.24 16.24
N LEU A 237 -4.64 7.02 16.55
CA LEU A 237 -5.98 6.74 17.08
C LEU A 237 -6.14 7.27 18.49
N VAL A 238 -5.18 7.01 19.39
CA VAL A 238 -5.19 7.55 20.75
C VAL A 238 -5.14 9.08 20.73
N ARG A 239 -4.30 9.67 19.88
CA ARG A 239 -4.27 11.13 19.68
C ARG A 239 -5.63 11.69 19.28
N MET A 240 -6.35 11.01 18.37
CA MET A 240 -7.67 11.45 17.91
C MET A 240 -8.75 11.33 19.00
N VAL A 241 -8.74 10.25 19.79
CA VAL A 241 -9.65 10.06 20.92
C VAL A 241 -9.46 11.15 21.97
N LEU A 242 -8.21 11.52 22.25
CA LEU A 242 -7.87 12.59 23.20
C LEU A 242 -8.06 14.01 22.63
N GLY A 243 -8.45 14.15 21.36
CA GLY A 243 -8.64 15.46 20.72
C GLY A 243 -7.35 16.26 20.52
N ILE A 244 -6.17 15.64 20.64
CA ILE A 244 -4.87 16.32 20.53
C ILE A 244 -4.57 16.59 19.05
N GLU A 245 -4.19 17.82 18.70
CA GLU A 245 -3.80 18.14 17.32
C GLU A 245 -2.50 17.43 16.91
N VAL A 246 -2.32 17.21 15.61
CA VAL A 246 -1.07 16.63 15.09
C VAL A 246 0.06 17.61 15.35
N ALA A 247 1.18 17.13 15.89
CA ALA A 247 2.37 17.94 16.09
C ALA A 247 2.71 18.71 14.80
N PRO A 248 3.01 20.01 14.89
CA PRO A 248 3.41 20.78 13.71
C PRO A 248 4.56 20.06 13.05
N LYS A 249 4.49 19.88 11.73
CA LYS A 249 5.66 19.41 10.99
C LYS A 249 6.76 20.40 11.31
N SER A 250 7.88 19.92 11.88
CA SER A 250 9.02 20.79 12.09
C SER A 250 9.29 21.46 10.75
N ASP A 251 9.24 22.78 10.72
CA ASP A 251 9.43 23.49 9.49
C ASP A 251 10.92 23.40 9.19
N ARG A 252 11.33 22.27 8.58
CA ARG A 252 12.72 21.97 8.23
C ARG A 252 13.26 23.00 7.23
N SER A 253 12.40 23.90 6.72
CA SER A 253 12.77 25.08 5.95
C SER A 253 13.29 26.25 6.81
N LEU A 254 13.02 26.26 8.11
CA LEU A 254 13.56 27.24 9.07
C LEU A 254 15.02 26.95 9.47
N PHE A 255 15.61 25.82 9.01
CA PHE A 255 17.03 25.56 9.25
C PHE A 255 17.88 26.63 8.58
N SER A 256 18.53 27.45 9.41
CA SER A 256 19.42 28.51 8.95
C SER A 256 20.85 27.99 8.87
N TRP A 257 21.50 28.25 7.74
CA TRP A 257 22.92 27.95 7.54
C TRP A 257 23.76 29.01 8.23
N ASP A 258 24.54 28.61 9.21
CA ASP A 258 25.58 29.42 9.84
C ASP A 258 26.98 28.99 9.35
N LYS A 259 28.02 29.74 9.74
CA LYS A 259 29.39 29.43 9.32
C LYS A 259 29.86 28.04 9.79
N THR A 260 29.37 27.57 10.95
CA THR A 260 29.78 26.27 11.51
C THR A 260 29.15 25.10 10.76
N THR A 261 27.88 25.19 10.41
CA THR A 261 27.15 24.18 9.63
C THR A 261 27.59 24.16 8.17
N GLU A 262 27.96 25.31 7.59
CA GLU A 262 28.55 25.37 6.25
C GLU A 262 29.93 24.73 6.19
N ALA A 263 30.73 24.84 7.25
CA ALA A 263 32.05 24.20 7.32
C ALA A 263 31.96 22.66 7.31
N LEU A 264 30.81 22.07 7.69
CA LEU A 264 30.58 20.62 7.60
C LEU A 264 30.34 20.16 6.16
N LEU A 265 29.89 21.03 5.25
CA LEU A 265 29.59 20.66 3.88
C LEU A 265 30.84 20.17 3.16
N GLY A 266 30.80 18.96 2.59
CA GLY A 266 31.93 18.36 1.87
C GLY A 266 32.95 17.65 2.76
N THR A 267 32.81 17.69 4.09
CA THR A 267 33.67 16.93 5.02
C THR A 267 33.25 15.45 5.09
N ASP A 268 31.94 15.19 5.13
CA ASP A 268 31.33 13.86 5.09
C ASP A 268 30.25 13.78 3.99
N SER A 269 29.59 12.64 3.85
CA SER A 269 28.50 12.43 2.90
C SER A 269 27.31 13.34 3.21
N ASP A 270 26.62 13.79 2.15
CA ASP A 270 25.42 14.64 2.29
C ASP A 270 24.34 13.99 3.21
N ALA A 271 24.33 12.65 3.31
CA ALA A 271 23.41 11.89 4.17
C ALA A 271 23.80 11.93 5.66
N ASN A 272 25.08 11.80 5.98
CA ASN A 272 25.56 11.86 7.36
C ASN A 272 25.48 13.28 7.92
N ILE A 273 25.86 14.28 7.13
CA ILE A 273 25.73 15.69 7.50
C ILE A 273 24.25 16.03 7.73
N ALA A 274 23.36 15.52 6.88
CA ALA A 274 21.92 15.70 7.05
C ALA A 274 21.39 15.08 8.36
N ALA A 275 21.84 13.88 8.70
CA ALA A 275 21.50 13.24 9.96
C ALA A 275 22.03 14.03 11.17
N GLN A 276 23.26 14.54 11.09
CA GLN A 276 23.89 15.34 12.15
C GLN A 276 23.18 16.69 12.37
N LEU A 277 22.72 17.33 11.29
CA LEU A 277 22.11 18.66 11.33
C LEU A 277 20.57 18.64 11.44
N GLY A 278 19.95 17.46 11.43
CA GLY A 278 18.48 17.34 11.46
C GLY A 278 17.77 17.85 10.20
N VAL A 279 18.48 17.90 9.07
CA VAL A 279 17.96 18.37 7.77
C VAL A 279 17.86 17.22 6.77
N THR A 280 17.38 17.48 5.56
CA THR A 280 17.38 16.47 4.48
C THR A 280 18.71 16.45 3.72
N ALA A 281 19.13 15.28 3.25
CA ALA A 281 20.30 15.13 2.38
C ALA A 281 20.19 16.00 1.10
N GLN A 282 18.97 16.26 0.62
CA GLN A 282 18.73 17.18 -0.49
C GLN A 282 19.04 18.65 -0.14
N GLN A 283 18.68 19.12 1.06
CA GLN A 283 19.00 20.47 1.52
C GLN A 283 20.52 20.67 1.65
N VAL A 284 21.22 19.69 2.23
CA VAL A 284 22.69 19.66 2.31
C VAL A 284 23.30 19.70 0.91
N SER A 285 22.84 18.81 0.01
CA SER A 285 23.35 18.75 -1.36
C SER A 285 23.08 20.04 -2.14
N HIS A 286 21.93 20.68 -1.92
CA HIS A 286 21.57 21.93 -2.57
C HIS A 286 22.42 23.09 -2.06
N ARG A 287 22.62 23.23 -0.74
CA ARG A 287 23.51 24.26 -0.17
C ARG A 287 24.95 24.05 -0.60
N ARG A 288 25.44 22.81 -0.54
CA ARG A 288 26.77 22.41 -1.02
C ARG A 288 26.99 22.84 -2.47
N LYS A 289 26.03 22.56 -3.36
CA LYS A 289 26.08 22.98 -4.78
C LYS A 289 26.04 24.49 -4.95
N LYS A 290 25.23 25.22 -4.16
CA LYS A 290 25.16 26.69 -4.18
C LYS A 290 26.50 27.34 -3.80
N LEU A 291 27.21 26.74 -2.84
CA LEU A 291 28.54 27.16 -2.40
C LEU A 291 29.68 26.55 -3.25
N SER A 292 29.35 25.81 -4.32
CA SER A 292 30.32 25.14 -5.21
C SER A 292 31.30 24.20 -4.48
N ILE A 293 30.87 23.60 -3.36
CA ILE A 293 31.66 22.64 -2.59
C ILE A 293 31.49 21.24 -3.23
N ALA A 294 32.54 20.43 -3.35
CA ALA A 294 32.44 19.06 -3.86
C ALA A 294 31.89 18.08 -2.80
N PRO A 295 31.20 16.98 -3.17
CA PRO A 295 30.77 15.98 -2.18
C PRO A 295 31.98 15.22 -1.62
N SER A 296 31.96 14.89 -0.33
CA SER A 296 33.04 14.14 0.32
C SER A 296 33.28 12.78 -0.37
N GLY A 297 34.55 12.42 -0.55
CA GLY A 297 34.97 11.15 -1.17
C GLY A 297 35.01 11.12 -2.70
N TYR A 298 34.58 12.19 -3.39
CA TYR A 298 34.67 12.29 -4.85
C TYR A 298 35.80 13.24 -5.25
N SER A 299 37.01 12.71 -5.41
CA SER A 299 38.15 13.51 -5.89
C SER A 299 37.93 13.96 -7.35
N ASP A 300 38.00 15.27 -7.59
CA ASP A 300 38.05 15.85 -8.95
C ASP A 300 39.33 15.43 -9.72
N ARG A 301 40.33 14.85 -9.05
CA ARG A 301 41.56 14.34 -9.66
C ARG A 301 41.52 12.82 -9.84
N PHE A 302 40.42 12.29 -10.37
CA PHE A 302 40.39 10.87 -10.76
C PHE A 302 41.39 10.60 -11.90
N ARG A 303 42.55 10.02 -11.54
CA ARG A 303 43.60 9.63 -12.50
C ARG A 303 43.23 8.31 -13.17
N TRP A 304 43.01 8.36 -14.48
CA TRP A 304 42.63 7.20 -15.28
C TRP A 304 43.80 6.23 -15.50
N LYS A 305 43.67 4.98 -15.04
CA LYS A 305 44.58 3.88 -15.41
C LYS A 305 44.13 3.25 -16.74
N LYS A 306 45.06 2.72 -17.54
CA LYS A 306 44.75 2.01 -18.81
C LYS A 306 43.72 0.88 -18.62
N ALA A 307 43.82 0.12 -17.54
CA ALA A 307 42.87 -0.95 -17.21
C ALA A 307 41.44 -0.45 -16.88
N GLN A 308 41.29 0.78 -16.40
CA GLN A 308 39.97 1.38 -16.14
C GLN A 308 39.36 1.95 -17.42
N ILE A 309 40.20 2.49 -18.32
CA ILE A 309 39.78 2.94 -19.65
C ILE A 309 39.23 1.78 -20.47
N ALA A 310 39.88 0.61 -20.42
CA ALA A 310 39.41 -0.61 -21.12
C ALA A 310 38.04 -1.14 -20.63
N GLN A 311 37.57 -0.71 -19.46
CA GLN A 311 36.27 -1.09 -18.91
C GLN A 311 35.12 -0.16 -19.36
N LEU A 312 35.44 1.04 -19.87
CA LEU A 312 34.45 2.00 -20.37
C LEU A 312 33.70 1.39 -21.56
N GLY A 313 32.36 1.42 -21.53
CA GLY A 313 31.49 0.83 -22.55
C GLY A 313 31.17 -0.66 -22.34
N ARG A 314 31.97 -1.40 -21.57
CA ARG A 314 31.67 -2.80 -21.21
C ARG A 314 30.68 -2.91 -20.05
N PHE A 315 30.80 -2.00 -19.09
CA PHE A 315 29.91 -1.84 -17.95
C PHE A 315 29.19 -0.49 -18.00
N SER A 316 28.08 -0.35 -17.27
CA SER A 316 27.36 0.93 -17.21
C SER A 316 28.17 1.98 -16.42
N ASP A 317 27.99 3.25 -16.77
CA ASP A 317 28.71 4.36 -16.14
C ASP A 317 28.46 4.41 -14.62
N ALA A 318 27.30 3.93 -14.14
CA ALA A 318 26.98 3.84 -12.72
C ALA A 318 27.78 2.74 -11.99
N VAL A 319 27.91 1.55 -12.60
CA VAL A 319 28.69 0.44 -12.03
C VAL A 319 30.17 0.81 -11.99
N LEU A 320 30.68 1.45 -13.05
CA LEU A 320 32.06 1.93 -13.10
C LEU A 320 32.32 3.04 -12.08
N ALA A 321 31.38 3.99 -11.91
CA ALA A 321 31.48 5.04 -10.90
C ALA A 321 31.62 4.47 -9.48
N GLN A 322 30.80 3.48 -9.13
CA GLN A 322 30.87 2.81 -7.83
C GLN A 322 32.19 2.03 -7.69
N ARG A 323 32.59 1.28 -8.71
CA ARG A 323 33.82 0.47 -8.70
C ARG A 323 35.07 1.33 -8.58
N PHE A 324 35.09 2.48 -9.24
CA PHE A 324 36.22 3.38 -9.30
C PHE A 324 36.21 4.43 -8.18
N ARG A 325 35.17 4.43 -7.32
CA ARG A 325 34.93 5.45 -6.30
C ARG A 325 35.07 6.87 -6.87
N CYS A 326 34.46 7.09 -8.04
CA CYS A 326 34.46 8.38 -8.72
C CYS A 326 33.07 8.71 -9.21
N SER A 327 32.83 9.98 -9.56
CA SER A 327 31.47 10.41 -9.90
C SER A 327 31.07 9.81 -11.25
N LYS A 328 29.79 9.49 -11.40
CA LYS A 328 29.23 9.05 -12.70
C LYS A 328 29.57 10.06 -13.80
N ALA A 329 29.58 11.36 -13.48
CA ALA A 329 29.95 12.43 -14.40
C ALA A 329 31.40 12.32 -14.90
N VAL A 330 32.35 11.92 -14.06
CA VAL A 330 33.76 11.72 -14.45
C VAL A 330 33.90 10.55 -15.43
N VAL A 331 33.23 9.43 -15.16
CA VAL A 331 33.18 8.27 -16.05
C VAL A 331 32.55 8.63 -17.38
N GLU A 332 31.42 9.34 -17.35
CA GLU A 332 30.69 9.78 -18.54
C GLU A 332 31.52 10.75 -19.39
N LYS A 333 32.21 11.72 -18.75
CA LYS A 333 33.08 12.68 -19.44
C LYS A 333 34.25 11.98 -20.13
N LYS A 334 34.91 11.03 -19.46
CA LYS A 334 36.01 10.26 -20.08
C LYS A 334 35.51 9.35 -21.19
N ARG A 335 34.37 8.68 -21.00
CA ARG A 335 33.73 7.85 -22.03
C ARG A 335 33.42 8.67 -23.29
N LYS A 336 32.78 9.83 -23.14
CA LYS A 336 32.46 10.76 -24.25
C LYS A 336 33.73 11.25 -24.94
N ALA A 337 34.76 11.61 -24.18
CA ALA A 337 36.05 12.07 -24.74
C ALA A 337 36.77 10.99 -25.57
N LEU A 338 36.51 9.71 -25.28
CA LEU A 338 37.04 8.57 -26.05
C LEU A 338 36.09 8.08 -27.15
N GLY A 339 34.97 8.78 -27.39
CA GLY A 339 33.96 8.38 -28.39
C GLY A 339 33.23 7.07 -28.08
N ILE A 340 33.41 6.51 -26.89
CA ILE A 340 32.82 5.22 -26.52
C ILE A 340 31.33 5.43 -26.27
N ARG A 341 30.43 4.63 -26.86
CA ARG A 341 28.98 4.77 -26.63
C ARG A 341 28.60 4.32 -25.21
N ALA A 342 27.68 5.02 -24.56
CA ALA A 342 27.18 4.61 -23.25
C ALA A 342 26.43 3.28 -23.36
N LYS A 343 26.66 2.37 -22.41
CA LYS A 343 25.84 1.17 -22.23
C LYS A 343 24.51 1.52 -21.55
N ASN A 344 23.79 2.48 -22.13
CA ASN A 344 22.49 2.95 -21.69
C ASN A 344 21.49 2.60 -22.80
N GLY A 345 20.65 1.61 -22.53
CA GLY A 345 19.64 1.11 -23.44
C GLY A 345 19.16 -0.27 -23.00
N ALA A 346 17.98 -0.69 -23.46
CA ALA A 346 17.56 -2.08 -23.36
C ALA A 346 18.68 -2.98 -23.91
N HIS A 347 19.02 -4.04 -23.16
CA HIS A 347 20.02 -5.00 -23.61
C HIS A 347 19.62 -5.53 -24.99
N ARG A 348 20.47 -5.29 -26.00
CA ARG A 348 20.24 -5.74 -27.36
C ARG A 348 20.75 -7.16 -27.48
N TRP A 349 19.81 -8.09 -27.50
CA TRP A 349 20.07 -9.51 -27.63
C TRP A 349 20.76 -9.83 -28.95
N THR A 350 21.96 -10.40 -28.87
CA THR A 350 22.65 -10.98 -30.02
C THR A 350 22.07 -12.34 -30.35
N LYS A 351 22.23 -12.81 -31.60
CA LYS A 351 21.80 -14.16 -32.01
C LYS A 351 22.44 -15.26 -31.13
N ALA A 352 23.68 -15.06 -30.69
CA ALA A 352 24.38 -15.99 -29.81
C ALA A 352 23.80 -16.02 -28.38
N GLU A 353 23.37 -14.88 -27.85
CA GLU A 353 22.72 -14.80 -26.52
C GLU A 353 21.30 -15.38 -26.55
N ILE A 354 20.57 -15.17 -27.65
CA ILE A 354 19.23 -15.77 -27.85
C ILE A 354 19.34 -17.30 -27.89
N ALA A 355 20.38 -17.84 -28.55
CA ALA A 355 20.59 -19.29 -28.63
C ALA A 355 20.88 -19.95 -27.27
N GLN A 356 21.29 -19.17 -26.24
CA GLN A 356 21.48 -19.68 -24.87
C GLN A 356 20.17 -19.71 -24.06
N LEU A 357 19.12 -19.02 -24.51
CA LEU A 357 17.85 -19.00 -23.78
C LEU A 357 17.19 -20.37 -23.83
N GLY A 358 16.82 -20.92 -22.67
CA GLY A 358 16.19 -22.23 -22.56
C GLY A 358 17.15 -23.42 -22.53
N THR A 359 18.46 -23.23 -22.71
CA THR A 359 19.45 -24.32 -22.59
C THR A 359 19.89 -24.57 -21.14
N ASP A 360 19.76 -23.57 -20.28
CA ASP A 360 20.04 -23.63 -18.85
C ASP A 360 19.06 -22.72 -18.10
N THR A 361 19.10 -22.72 -16.77
CA THR A 361 18.25 -21.88 -15.93
C THR A 361 18.49 -20.39 -16.22
N ASP A 362 17.43 -19.59 -16.16
CA ASP A 362 17.49 -18.13 -16.39
C ASP A 362 18.54 -17.45 -15.49
N ALA A 363 18.79 -18.00 -14.29
CA ALA A 363 19.80 -17.50 -13.36
C ALA A 363 21.25 -17.83 -13.81
N ALA A 364 21.50 -19.04 -14.31
CA ALA A 364 22.82 -19.43 -14.80
C ALA A 364 23.19 -18.67 -16.08
N ILE A 365 22.24 -18.53 -17.02
CA ILE A 365 22.42 -17.72 -18.23
C ILE A 365 22.67 -16.25 -17.86
N ALA A 366 21.92 -15.72 -16.90
CA ALA A 366 22.12 -14.35 -16.42
C ALA A 366 23.52 -14.14 -15.81
N ALA A 367 24.04 -15.10 -15.04
CA ALA A 367 25.38 -15.04 -14.49
C ALA A 367 26.45 -15.05 -15.60
N THR A 368 26.30 -15.91 -16.61
CA THR A 368 27.21 -16.00 -17.76
C THR A 368 27.21 -14.72 -18.60
N LEU A 369 26.04 -14.13 -18.83
CA LEU A 369 25.88 -12.91 -19.64
C LEU A 369 26.11 -11.61 -18.85
N GLY A 370 26.25 -11.69 -17.52
CA GLY A 370 26.33 -10.51 -16.64
C GLY A 370 25.06 -9.66 -16.67
N LEU A 371 23.90 -10.32 -16.77
CA LEU A 371 22.57 -9.69 -16.86
C LEU A 371 21.73 -10.00 -15.61
N SER A 372 20.57 -9.37 -15.52
CA SER A 372 19.57 -9.71 -14.50
C SER A 372 18.80 -10.98 -14.92
N PRO A 373 18.56 -11.94 -14.01
CA PRO A 373 17.69 -13.10 -14.28
C PRO A 373 16.30 -12.71 -14.79
N SER A 374 15.78 -11.57 -14.33
CA SER A 374 14.48 -11.02 -14.73
C SER A 374 14.47 -10.61 -16.22
N LEU A 375 15.60 -10.10 -16.71
CA LEU A 375 15.75 -9.66 -18.10
C LEU A 375 15.87 -10.85 -19.06
N VAL A 376 16.61 -11.89 -18.64
CA VAL A 376 16.70 -13.18 -19.35
C VAL A 376 15.33 -13.85 -19.42
N ARG A 377 14.62 -13.93 -18.28
CA ARG A 377 13.25 -14.47 -18.22
C ARG A 377 12.31 -13.71 -19.16
N LYS A 378 12.34 -12.38 -19.14
CA LYS A 378 11.50 -11.52 -19.99
C LYS A 378 11.71 -11.85 -21.46
N GLN A 379 12.96 -11.85 -21.93
CA GLN A 379 13.27 -12.16 -23.33
C GLN A 379 12.86 -13.59 -23.71
N ARG A 380 13.12 -14.56 -22.83
CA ARG A 380 12.71 -15.95 -23.03
C ARG A 380 11.19 -16.05 -23.26
N THR A 381 10.38 -15.37 -22.46
CA THR A 381 8.92 -15.31 -22.65
C THR A 381 8.50 -14.56 -23.91
N GLU A 382 9.18 -13.47 -24.28
CA GLU A 382 8.87 -12.71 -25.50
C GLU A 382 9.17 -13.52 -26.78
N LEU A 383 10.14 -14.44 -26.71
CA LEU A 383 10.49 -15.37 -27.80
C LEU A 383 9.77 -16.73 -27.69
N ASP A 384 8.82 -16.87 -26.77
CA ASP A 384 8.05 -18.09 -26.50
C ASP A 384 8.91 -19.36 -26.27
N ILE A 385 10.09 -19.17 -25.69
CA ILE A 385 11.00 -20.27 -25.35
C ILE A 385 10.59 -20.84 -23.99
N ALA A 386 10.41 -22.14 -23.84
CA ALA A 386 10.08 -22.74 -22.55
C ALA A 386 11.21 -22.56 -21.50
N PRO A 387 10.89 -22.35 -20.20
CA PRO A 387 11.93 -22.27 -19.18
C PRO A 387 12.66 -23.60 -19.05
N PHE A 388 13.99 -23.56 -18.95
CA PHE A 388 14.78 -24.76 -18.69
C PHE A 388 14.41 -25.34 -17.32
N ARG A 389 13.76 -26.50 -17.34
CA ARG A 389 13.46 -27.27 -16.14
C ARG A 389 14.39 -28.47 -16.12
N PRO A 390 15.46 -28.47 -15.31
CA PRO A 390 16.26 -29.67 -15.16
C PRO A 390 15.36 -30.76 -14.57
N VAL A 391 14.99 -31.75 -15.38
CA VAL A 391 14.25 -32.91 -14.90
C VAL A 391 15.23 -33.71 -14.05
N ARG A 392 15.22 -33.50 -12.74
CA ARG A 392 15.91 -34.38 -11.80
C ARG A 392 15.17 -35.72 -11.77
N THR A 393 15.46 -36.59 -12.74
CA THR A 393 14.95 -37.96 -12.75
C THR A 393 15.59 -38.74 -11.61
N ILE A 394 14.82 -39.00 -10.56
CA ILE A 394 15.25 -39.88 -9.48
C ILE A 394 15.26 -41.31 -10.02
N LYS A 395 16.40 -41.99 -9.91
CA LYS A 395 16.45 -43.44 -10.11
C LYS A 395 15.75 -44.13 -8.94
N TRP A 396 14.62 -44.78 -9.22
CA TRP A 396 13.86 -45.57 -8.26
C TRP A 396 14.49 -46.95 -8.10
N SER A 397 15.38 -47.11 -7.12
CA SER A 397 15.94 -48.42 -6.77
C SER A 397 14.93 -49.28 -6.02
N LYS A 398 15.14 -50.61 -6.00
CA LYS A 398 14.30 -51.56 -5.25
C LYS A 398 14.11 -51.14 -3.78
N ASN A 399 15.18 -50.66 -3.13
CA ASN A 399 15.12 -50.16 -1.75
C ASN A 399 14.27 -48.90 -1.59
N ARG A 400 14.28 -47.99 -2.57
CA ARG A 400 13.44 -46.77 -2.55
C ARG A 400 11.96 -47.10 -2.81
N LEU A 401 11.69 -48.03 -3.71
CA LEU A 401 10.32 -48.48 -3.98
C LEU A 401 9.71 -49.17 -2.75
N ALA A 402 10.49 -49.96 -2.01
CA ALA A 402 10.04 -50.64 -0.80
C ALA A 402 9.65 -49.70 0.36
N LYS A 403 10.07 -48.42 0.31
CA LYS A 403 9.73 -47.39 1.30
C LYS A 403 8.42 -46.65 0.97
N LEU A 404 7.96 -46.68 -0.28
CA LEU A 404 6.68 -46.08 -0.67
C LEU A 404 5.52 -46.78 0.06
N GLY A 405 4.66 -45.99 0.71
CA GLY A 405 3.52 -46.52 1.48
C GLY A 405 3.86 -47.00 2.90
N LYS A 406 5.15 -47.10 3.27
CA LYS A 406 5.59 -47.40 4.65
C LYS A 406 5.96 -46.16 5.45
N ILE A 407 6.41 -45.11 4.77
CA ILE A 407 6.79 -43.81 5.34
C ILE A 407 5.88 -42.74 4.72
N PRO A 408 5.48 -41.68 5.45
CA PRO A 408 4.78 -40.55 4.87
C PRO A 408 5.53 -39.95 3.66
N ASP A 409 4.77 -39.58 2.62
CA ASP A 409 5.33 -39.05 1.36
C ASP A 409 6.21 -37.80 1.60
N SER A 410 5.92 -36.99 2.62
CA SER A 410 6.71 -35.82 3.03
C SER A 410 8.09 -36.19 3.54
N ASP A 411 8.15 -37.19 4.41
CA ASP A 411 9.37 -37.57 5.12
C ASP A 411 10.28 -38.34 4.18
N PHE A 412 9.69 -39.20 3.34
CA PHE A 412 10.44 -39.88 2.30
C PHE A 412 10.97 -38.90 1.24
N ALA A 413 10.24 -37.83 0.94
CA ALA A 413 10.71 -36.78 0.06
C ALA A 413 11.83 -35.92 0.69
N TYR A 414 11.76 -35.69 2.01
CA TYR A 414 12.83 -35.04 2.76
C TYR A 414 14.11 -35.89 2.74
N GLU A 415 14.00 -37.20 2.98
CA GLU A 415 15.12 -38.15 2.92
C GLU A 415 15.80 -38.13 1.54
N LEU A 416 14.99 -38.08 0.47
CA LEU A 416 15.49 -38.07 -0.90
C LEU A 416 15.87 -36.67 -1.42
N LYS A 417 15.65 -35.61 -0.63
CA LYS A 417 15.86 -34.19 -0.99
C LYS A 417 15.15 -33.80 -2.30
N ILE A 418 13.90 -34.23 -2.44
CA ILE A 418 13.07 -34.07 -3.65
C ILE A 418 11.74 -33.43 -3.30
N ASN A 419 10.97 -33.01 -4.31
CA ASN A 419 9.63 -32.49 -4.07
C ASN A 419 8.67 -33.63 -3.64
N PRO A 420 7.89 -33.46 -2.54
CA PRO A 420 6.91 -34.44 -2.06
C PRO A 420 5.95 -34.98 -3.13
N GLY A 421 5.52 -34.14 -4.07
CA GLY A 421 4.64 -34.55 -5.17
C GLY A 421 5.26 -35.61 -6.09
N THR A 422 6.59 -35.71 -6.15
CA THR A 422 7.30 -36.73 -6.95
C THR A 422 7.14 -38.13 -6.35
N VAL A 423 7.17 -38.23 -5.02
CA VAL A 423 6.94 -39.46 -4.26
C VAL A 423 5.49 -39.88 -4.37
N THR A 424 4.56 -38.93 -4.14
CA THR A 424 3.11 -39.17 -4.24
C THR A 424 2.70 -39.65 -5.64
N ARG A 425 3.22 -39.03 -6.70
CA ARG A 425 2.94 -39.47 -8.07
C ARG A 425 3.48 -40.88 -8.34
N LYS A 426 4.70 -41.20 -7.89
CA LYS A 426 5.25 -42.54 -8.08
C LYS A 426 4.48 -43.60 -7.27
N ARG A 427 4.05 -43.26 -6.06
CA ARG A 427 3.18 -44.10 -5.23
C ARG A 427 1.85 -44.38 -5.93
N GLN A 428 1.20 -43.35 -6.48
CA GLN A 428 -0.05 -43.47 -7.23
C GLN A 428 0.12 -44.29 -8.52
N GLU A 429 1.21 -44.08 -9.27
CA GLU A 429 1.56 -44.85 -10.47
C GLU A 429 1.67 -46.35 -10.18
N LEU A 430 2.15 -46.72 -8.98
CA LEU A 430 2.29 -48.11 -8.54
C LEU A 430 1.07 -48.63 -7.76
N GLY A 431 0.00 -47.84 -7.65
CA GLY A 431 -1.21 -48.22 -6.92
C GLY A 431 -1.04 -48.43 -5.41
N ILE A 432 0.08 -47.98 -4.83
CA ILE A 432 0.38 -48.20 -3.41
C ILE A 432 -0.44 -47.22 -2.57
N ALA A 433 -1.12 -47.67 -1.52
CA ALA A 433 -1.86 -46.77 -0.63
C ALA A 433 -0.92 -45.81 0.14
N ARG A 434 -1.40 -44.62 0.49
CA ARG A 434 -0.63 -43.68 1.32
C ARG A 434 -0.35 -44.32 2.69
N CYS A 435 0.85 -44.15 3.22
CA CYS A 435 1.11 -44.47 4.63
C CYS A 435 0.21 -43.57 5.48
N ALA A 436 -0.87 -44.14 6.02
CA ALA A 436 -1.77 -43.42 6.88
C ALA A 436 -1.13 -43.34 8.26
N GLU A 437 -0.66 -42.15 8.65
CA GLU A 437 -0.75 -41.79 10.06
C GLU A 437 -2.25 -41.75 10.36
N ASP A 438 -2.78 -42.84 10.89
CA ASP A 438 -4.20 -42.95 11.19
C ASP A 438 -4.47 -42.10 12.43
N HIS A 439 -4.53 -40.78 12.24
CA HIS A 439 -4.80 -39.82 13.30
C HIS A 439 -6.16 -40.10 13.98
N ARG A 440 -7.01 -40.98 13.41
CA ARG A 440 -8.24 -41.48 14.02
C ARG A 440 -7.98 -42.32 15.27
N GLN A 441 -6.80 -42.93 15.41
CA GLN A 441 -6.42 -43.70 16.60
C GLN A 441 -6.17 -42.80 17.82
N HIS A 442 -5.59 -41.62 17.65
CA HIS A 442 -5.42 -40.65 18.75
C HIS A 442 -6.76 -40.24 19.35
N TRP A 443 -7.82 -40.19 18.53
CA TRP A 443 -9.18 -39.91 18.98
C TRP A 443 -9.91 -41.12 19.55
N LYS A 444 -9.30 -42.31 19.66
CA LYS A 444 -9.91 -43.45 20.39
C LYS A 444 -9.72 -43.29 21.90
N ASP A 445 -8.65 -42.63 22.33
CA ASP A 445 -8.40 -42.30 23.73
C ASP A 445 -9.36 -41.18 24.19
N PRO A 446 -10.22 -41.41 25.21
CA PRO A 446 -11.09 -40.38 25.78
C PRO A 446 -10.34 -39.12 26.24
N ARG A 447 -9.13 -39.28 26.78
CA ARG A 447 -8.31 -38.16 27.31
C ARG A 447 -7.96 -37.14 26.23
N ASN A 448 -7.74 -37.61 24.99
CA ASN A 448 -7.42 -36.72 23.87
C ASN A 448 -8.64 -35.98 23.35
N ARG A 449 -9.85 -36.52 23.56
CA ARG A 449 -11.12 -35.85 23.20
C ARG A 449 -11.44 -34.72 24.19
N GLU A 450 -11.16 -34.93 25.47
CA GLU A 450 -11.37 -33.93 26.52
C GLU A 450 -10.48 -32.68 26.37
N LEU A 451 -9.32 -32.82 25.72
CA LEU A 451 -8.42 -31.69 25.44
C LEU A 451 -8.90 -30.82 24.27
N LEU A 452 -9.90 -31.25 23.49
CA LEU A 452 -10.45 -30.46 22.39
C LEU A 452 -11.19 -29.25 22.98
N GLY A 453 -10.77 -28.04 22.59
CA GLY A 453 -11.37 -26.79 23.08
C GLY A 453 -10.81 -26.26 24.40
N THR A 454 -9.89 -26.99 25.07
CA THR A 454 -9.21 -26.50 26.30
C THR A 454 -7.90 -25.76 26.02
N MET A 455 -7.35 -25.91 24.81
CA MET A 455 -6.16 -25.22 24.32
C MET A 455 -6.25 -25.04 22.80
N SER A 456 -5.42 -24.17 22.24
CA SER A 456 -5.47 -23.89 20.79
C SER A 456 -5.21 -25.15 19.95
N ASP A 457 -5.88 -25.24 18.79
CA ASP A 457 -5.76 -26.39 17.86
C ASP A 457 -4.28 -26.67 17.50
N GLY A 458 -3.44 -25.63 17.43
CA GLY A 458 -2.01 -25.74 17.16
C GLY A 458 -1.14 -26.18 18.36
N ALA A 459 -1.58 -25.91 19.59
CA ALA A 459 -0.92 -26.42 20.80
C ALA A 459 -1.25 -27.90 21.03
N LEU A 460 -2.54 -28.27 20.87
CA LEU A 460 -2.97 -29.66 20.98
C LEU A 460 -2.36 -30.54 19.89
N ALA A 461 -2.25 -30.02 18.66
CA ALA A 461 -1.59 -30.70 17.54
C ALA A 461 -0.13 -31.06 17.86
N ARG A 462 0.63 -30.12 18.44
CA ARG A 462 2.01 -30.37 18.88
C ARG A 462 2.08 -31.40 20.01
N LYS A 463 1.13 -31.37 20.95
CA LYS A 463 1.08 -32.29 22.08
C LYS A 463 0.77 -33.73 21.66
N LEU A 464 -0.09 -33.91 20.66
CA LEU A 464 -0.53 -35.23 20.19
C LEU A 464 0.29 -35.76 18.99
N GLY A 465 1.21 -34.96 18.44
CA GLY A 465 1.97 -35.33 17.24
C GLY A 465 1.08 -35.43 15.99
N VAL A 466 -0.02 -34.67 15.94
CA VAL A 466 -0.98 -34.66 14.82
C VAL A 466 -0.98 -33.30 14.13
N THR A 467 -1.57 -33.21 12.95
CA THR A 467 -1.70 -31.92 12.25
C THR A 467 -2.77 -31.01 12.91
N PRO A 468 -2.58 -29.67 12.94
CA PRO A 468 -3.59 -28.73 13.43
C PRO A 468 -4.94 -28.86 12.71
N SER A 469 -4.91 -29.23 11.43
CA SER A 469 -6.12 -29.49 10.64
C SER A 469 -6.90 -30.72 11.14
N ALA A 470 -6.22 -31.77 11.61
CA ALA A 470 -6.87 -32.96 12.17
C ALA A 470 -7.59 -32.66 13.50
N VAL A 471 -6.98 -31.83 14.35
CA VAL A 471 -7.59 -31.34 15.60
C VAL A 471 -8.84 -30.50 15.32
N ARG A 472 -8.72 -29.52 14.42
CA ARG A 472 -9.85 -28.66 13.99
C ARG A 472 -11.02 -29.47 13.46
N LEU A 473 -10.75 -30.44 12.58
CA LEU A 473 -11.80 -31.28 11.99
C LEU A 473 -12.50 -32.12 13.04
N LYS A 474 -11.77 -32.68 14.02
CA LYS A 474 -12.38 -33.46 15.09
C LYS A 474 -13.19 -32.58 16.04
N ARG A 475 -12.67 -31.40 16.40
CA ARG A 475 -13.36 -30.39 17.21
C ARG A 475 -14.70 -29.98 16.61
N VAL A 476 -14.71 -29.64 15.31
CA VAL A 476 -15.93 -29.29 14.56
C VAL A 476 -16.90 -30.47 14.49
N ALA A 477 -16.41 -31.69 14.25
CA ALA A 477 -17.25 -32.89 14.21
C ALA A 477 -17.90 -33.24 15.56
N MET A 478 -17.32 -32.77 16.68
CA MET A 478 -17.86 -32.95 18.03
C MET A 478 -18.64 -31.72 18.53
N GLY A 479 -18.82 -30.70 17.68
CA GLY A 479 -19.58 -29.49 18.03
C GLY A 479 -18.89 -28.59 19.07
N ILE A 480 -17.57 -28.74 19.28
CA ILE A 480 -16.82 -27.99 20.29
C ILE A 480 -16.34 -26.66 19.69
N ALA A 481 -16.54 -25.55 20.40
CA ALA A 481 -16.06 -24.22 19.97
C ALA A 481 -14.52 -24.16 19.97
N ALA A 482 -13.95 -23.24 19.18
CA ALA A 482 -12.51 -23.04 19.19
C ALA A 482 -12.07 -22.49 20.55
N PHE A 483 -10.91 -22.91 21.05
CA PHE A 483 -10.36 -22.34 22.28
C PHE A 483 -10.02 -20.86 22.06
N GLU A 484 -10.73 -19.99 22.76
CA GLU A 484 -10.37 -18.58 22.90
C GLU A 484 -9.60 -18.42 24.22
N PRO A 485 -8.32 -18.00 24.17
CA PRO A 485 -7.62 -17.68 25.40
C PRO A 485 -8.36 -16.49 26.04
N SER A 486 -8.85 -16.68 27.26
CA SER A 486 -9.34 -15.57 28.08
C SER A 486 -8.22 -14.53 28.16
N ASN A 487 -8.43 -13.36 27.56
CA ASN A 487 -7.52 -12.23 27.70
C ASN A 487 -7.52 -11.80 29.17
N GLY A 488 -6.52 -12.28 29.91
CA GLY A 488 -6.10 -11.75 31.20
C GLY A 488 -5.03 -10.69 30.99
#